data_AF-A0A956T1V2-F1
#
_entry.id   AF-A0A956T1V2-F1
#
_cell.length_a   1.000
_cell.length_b   1.000
_cell.length_c   1.000
_cell.angle_alpha   90.00
_cell.angle_beta   90.00
_cell.angle_gamma   90.00
#
_symmetry.space_group_name_H-M   'P 1'
#
loop_
_entity.id
_entity.type
_entity.pdbx_description
1 polymer ?
#
loop_
_entity_poly.entity_id
_entity_poly.type
_entity_poly.pdbx_seq_one_letter_code
_entity_poly.pdbx_strand_id
1 'polypeptide(L)'
;RKLWYRFDPLFEESEESVDLEGLKASNRGRFESMTEQYLGSVAYIAVLNSMILRVPGWVKNLYSPLFMSLEGLLNRVATKALSCYALCQWRKI
;
A
#
# COMPACT_ATOMS: atom_id res chain seq x y z
N ARG A 1 7.88 3.45 -7.51
CA ARG A 1 8.14 4.16 -6.23
C ARG A 1 9.33 5.12 -6.31
N LYS A 2 10.57 4.66 -6.60
CA LYS A 2 11.78 5.52 -6.66
C LYS A 2 11.67 6.80 -7.51
N LEU A 3 10.87 6.78 -8.59
CA LEU A 3 10.64 7.98 -9.39
C LEU A 3 9.80 9.03 -8.64
N TRP A 4 8.68 8.63 -8.03
CA TRP A 4 7.80 9.54 -7.27
C TRP A 4 8.54 10.18 -6.10
N TYR A 5 9.24 9.38 -5.29
CA TYR A 5 10.02 9.86 -4.14
C TYR A 5 11.07 10.93 -4.51
N ARG A 6 11.52 10.99 -5.77
CA ARG A 6 12.48 12.01 -6.22
C ARG A 6 11.85 13.37 -6.49
N PHE A 7 10.55 13.44 -6.71
CA PHE A 7 9.87 14.66 -7.18
C PHE A 7 8.92 15.28 -6.16
N ASP A 8 8.74 14.64 -5.00
CA ASP A 8 7.77 15.08 -4.01
C ASP A 8 8.47 15.61 -2.74
N PRO A 9 8.37 16.92 -2.45
CA PRO A 9 9.04 17.54 -1.30
C PRO A 9 8.39 17.19 0.04
N LEU A 10 7.26 16.48 0.04
CA LEU A 10 6.54 16.09 1.27
C LEU A 10 7.03 14.77 1.86
N PHE A 11 7.90 14.04 1.16
CA PHE A 11 8.42 12.76 1.66
C PHE A 11 9.66 12.95 2.53
N GLU A 12 9.62 12.44 3.75
CA GLU A 12 10.79 12.39 4.63
C GLU A 12 11.69 11.19 4.30
N GLU A 13 12.99 11.30 4.57
CA GLU A 13 13.96 10.21 4.35
C GLU A 13 13.63 8.94 5.14
N SER A 14 12.84 9.06 6.22
CA SER A 14 12.42 7.94 7.06
C SER A 14 11.21 7.16 6.52
N GLU A 15 10.57 7.62 5.44
CA GLU A 15 9.38 6.98 4.83
C GLU A 15 9.73 5.83 3.87
N GLU A 16 10.87 5.18 4.09
CA GLU A 16 11.28 3.99 3.34
C GLU A 16 10.29 2.83 3.55
N SER A 17 10.25 1.93 2.57
CA SER A 17 9.39 0.75 2.63
C SER A 17 9.85 -0.20 3.74
N VAL A 18 8.90 -0.64 4.57
CA VAL A 18 9.16 -1.64 5.61
C VAL A 18 9.57 -2.99 4.99
N ASP A 19 10.72 -3.52 5.41
CA ASP A 19 11.09 -4.90 5.11
C ASP A 19 10.33 -5.89 6.02
N LEU A 20 9.19 -6.36 5.51
CA LEU A 20 8.31 -7.28 6.23
C LEU A 20 8.95 -8.65 6.49
N GLU A 21 9.84 -9.12 5.61
CA GLU A 21 10.49 -10.43 5.79
C GLU A 21 11.53 -10.35 6.90
N GLY A 22 12.38 -9.31 6.88
CA GLY A 22 13.31 -9.01 7.96
C GLY A 22 12.60 -8.79 9.31
N LEU A 23 11.47 -8.07 9.31
CA LEU A 23 10.67 -7.82 10.50
C LEU A 23 10.12 -9.12 11.11
N LYS A 24 9.57 -10.02 10.28
CA LYS A 24 9.05 -11.33 10.71
C LYS A 24 10.18 -12.21 11.25
N ALA A 25 11.30 -12.28 10.53
CA ALA A 25 12.44 -13.10 10.94
C ALA A 25 12.99 -12.66 12.31
N SER A 26 13.11 -11.36 12.53
CA SER A 26 13.61 -10.77 13.78
C SER A 26 12.69 -10.99 14.99
N ASN A 27 11.41 -11.32 14.76
CA ASN A 27 10.38 -11.40 15.80
C ASN A 27 9.75 -12.80 15.94
N ARG A 28 10.28 -13.81 15.24
CA ARG A 28 9.73 -15.18 15.19
C ARG A 28 9.54 -15.85 16.56
N GLY A 29 10.35 -15.47 17.56
CA GLY A 29 10.24 -16.01 18.93
C GLY A 29 9.27 -15.25 19.85
N ARG A 30 8.71 -14.13 19.41
CA ARG A 30 7.83 -13.25 20.21
C ARG A 30 6.42 -13.18 19.65
N PHE A 31 6.30 -13.37 18.34
CA PHE A 31 5.05 -13.24 17.61
C PHE A 31 4.89 -14.35 16.59
N GLU A 32 3.66 -14.82 16.45
CA GLU A 32 3.21 -15.74 15.42
C GLU A 32 2.47 -14.96 14.34
N SER A 33 2.86 -15.15 13.08
CA SER A 33 2.22 -14.51 11.93
C SER A 33 0.98 -15.30 11.51
N MET A 34 -0.21 -14.74 11.71
CA MET A 34 -1.49 -15.41 11.44
C MET A 34 -1.92 -15.24 9.98
N THR A 35 -1.91 -14.00 9.49
CA THR A 35 -2.41 -13.66 8.16
C THR A 35 -1.53 -12.59 7.52
N GLU A 36 -1.28 -12.71 6.23
CA GLU A 36 -0.57 -11.72 5.42
C GLU A 36 -1.32 -11.54 4.10
N GLN A 37 -1.76 -10.31 3.83
CA GLN A 37 -2.47 -9.96 2.61
C GLN A 37 -1.77 -8.77 1.95
N TYR A 38 -1.56 -8.87 0.64
CA TYR A 38 -0.93 -7.82 -0.15
C TYR A 38 -2.02 -7.05 -0.89
N LEU A 39 -2.11 -5.74 -0.63
CA LEU A 39 -3.22 -4.90 -1.05
C LEU A 39 -2.73 -3.56 -1.59
N GLY A 40 -3.64 -2.84 -2.24
CA GLY A 40 -3.39 -1.49 -2.74
C GLY A 40 -2.75 -1.52 -4.11
N SER A 41 -3.52 -1.17 -5.13
CA SER A 41 -3.09 -1.18 -6.52
C SER A 41 -3.35 0.19 -7.17
N VAL A 42 -4.16 0.23 -8.21
CA VAL A 42 -4.44 1.44 -8.99
C VAL A 42 -5.27 2.44 -8.19
N ALA A 43 -6.31 2.01 -7.46
CA ALA A 43 -7.13 2.92 -6.67
C ALA A 43 -6.39 3.44 -5.45
N TYR A 44 -5.53 2.62 -4.83
CA TYR A 44 -4.67 3.11 -3.76
C TYR A 44 -3.81 4.30 -4.23
N ILE A 45 -3.20 4.21 -5.41
CA ILE A 45 -2.40 5.31 -5.96
C ILE A 45 -3.29 6.48 -6.40
N ALA A 46 -4.26 6.24 -7.28
CA ALA A 46 -5.01 7.30 -7.94
C ALA A 46 -6.10 7.94 -7.06
N VAL A 47 -6.67 7.19 -6.11
CA VAL A 47 -7.79 7.65 -5.26
C VAL A 47 -7.29 7.95 -3.85
N LEU A 48 -6.62 7.00 -3.19
CA LEU A 48 -6.21 7.18 -1.79
C LEU A 48 -5.01 8.12 -1.65
N ASN A 49 -4.11 8.16 -2.64
CA ASN A 49 -3.01 9.14 -2.71
C ASN A 49 -3.31 10.34 -3.64
N SER A 50 -4.59 10.59 -3.94
CA SER A 50 -5.02 11.71 -4.79
C SER A 50 -4.54 13.09 -4.31
N MET A 51 -4.40 13.29 -2.99
CA MET A 51 -3.85 14.53 -2.43
C MET A 51 -2.38 14.72 -2.81
N ILE A 52 -1.59 13.66 -2.70
CA ILE A 52 -0.17 13.65 -3.04
C ILE A 52 0.01 13.87 -4.55
N LEU A 53 -0.88 13.28 -5.37
CA LEU A 53 -0.95 13.52 -6.81
C LEU A 53 -1.58 14.87 -7.22
N ARG A 54 -2.01 15.69 -6.23
CA ARG A 54 -2.66 16.99 -6.44
C ARG A 54 -3.87 16.93 -7.37
N VAL A 55 -4.60 15.82 -7.35
CA VAL A 55 -5.77 15.64 -8.21
C VAL A 55 -6.93 16.50 -7.68
N PRO A 56 -7.53 17.37 -8.49
CA PRO A 56 -8.70 18.16 -8.08
C PRO A 56 -9.86 17.25 -7.65
N GLY A 57 -10.55 17.61 -6.56
CA GLY A 57 -11.59 16.77 -5.96
C GLY A 57 -12.75 16.41 -6.90
N TRP A 58 -13.08 17.27 -7.87
CA TRP A 58 -14.12 17.00 -8.86
C TRP A 58 -13.73 15.90 -9.85
N VAL A 59 -12.45 15.82 -10.26
CA VAL A 59 -11.94 14.74 -11.12
C VAL A 59 -11.97 13.43 -10.35
N LYS A 60 -11.52 13.47 -9.09
CA LYS A 60 -11.54 12.31 -8.18
C LYS A 60 -12.92 11.67 -8.10
N ASN A 61 -13.97 12.47 -7.91
CA ASN A 61 -15.33 11.95 -7.79
C ASN A 61 -15.81 11.20 -9.05
N LEU A 62 -15.29 11.54 -10.23
CA LEU A 62 -15.66 10.89 -11.48
C LEU A 62 -15.05 9.49 -11.62
N TYR A 63 -13.75 9.33 -11.35
CA TYR A 63 -13.07 8.05 -11.56
C TYR A 63 -13.03 7.15 -10.31
N SER A 64 -13.25 7.70 -9.11
CA SER A 64 -13.14 6.94 -7.85
C SER A 64 -14.02 5.69 -7.80
N PRO A 65 -15.33 5.72 -8.18
CA PRO A 65 -16.17 4.53 -8.11
C PRO A 65 -15.66 3.41 -9.01
N LEU A 66 -15.19 3.76 -10.21
CA LEU A 66 -14.64 2.81 -11.18
C LEU A 66 -13.35 2.18 -10.63
N PHE A 67 -12.42 3.00 -10.15
CA PHE A 67 -11.14 2.51 -9.66
C PHE A 67 -11.29 1.70 -8.38
N MET A 68 -12.16 2.10 -7.45
CA MET A 68 -12.45 1.32 -6.24
C MET A 68 -13.07 -0.05 -6.56
N SER A 69 -13.92 -0.12 -7.59
CA SER A 69 -14.48 -1.40 -8.05
C SER A 69 -13.40 -2.30 -8.66
N LEU A 70 -12.52 -1.73 -9.48
CA LEU A 70 -11.37 -2.43 -10.06
C LEU A 70 -10.38 -2.89 -8.98
N GLU A 71 -10.16 -2.10 -7.94
CA GLU A 71 -9.30 -2.44 -6.81
C GLU A 71 -9.76 -3.73 -6.13
N GLY A 72 -11.07 -3.92 -5.94
CA GLY A 72 -11.60 -5.15 -5.36
C GLY A 72 -11.30 -6.41 -6.19
N LEU A 73 -11.25 -6.26 -7.52
CA LEU A 73 -10.89 -7.34 -8.44
C LEU A 73 -9.38 -7.57 -8.49
N LEU A 74 -8.60 -6.50 -8.53
CA LEU A 74 -7.14 -6.54 -8.52
C LEU A 74 -6.59 -7.09 -7.21
N ASN A 75 -7.16 -6.73 -6.06
CA ASN A 75 -6.76 -7.24 -4.75
C ASN A 75 -6.87 -8.77 -4.62
N ARG A 76 -7.75 -9.43 -5.40
CA ARG A 76 -7.83 -10.90 -5.42
C ARG A 76 -6.64 -11.56 -6.12
N VAL A 77 -6.02 -10.85 -7.06
CA VAL A 77 -4.90 -11.33 -7.89
C VAL A 77 -3.59 -10.60 -7.52
N ALA A 78 -3.66 -9.66 -6.58
CA ALA A 78 -2.55 -8.83 -6.19
C ALA A 78 -1.46 -9.69 -5.55
N THR A 79 -0.27 -9.61 -6.12
CA THR A 79 0.94 -10.23 -5.61
C THR A 79 1.82 -9.17 -4.95
N LYS A 80 2.79 -9.61 -4.13
CA LYS A 80 3.76 -8.73 -3.45
C LYS A 80 4.36 -7.62 -4.33
N ALA A 81 4.54 -7.89 -5.62
CA ALA A 81 5.13 -6.93 -6.57
C ALA A 81 4.17 -5.81 -7.03
N LEU A 82 2.86 -6.08 -7.05
CA LEU A 82 1.83 -5.14 -7.52
C LEU A 82 1.13 -4.39 -6.38
N SER A 83 1.33 -4.85 -5.15
CA SER A 83 0.72 -4.28 -3.96
C SER A 83 1.53 -3.13 -3.38
N CYS A 84 0.81 -2.11 -2.91
CA CYS A 84 1.39 -0.92 -2.30
C CYS A 84 1.60 -1.08 -0.79
N TYR A 85 0.79 -1.90 -0.14
CA TYR A 85 0.91 -2.18 1.29
C TYR A 85 0.60 -3.64 1.58
N ALA A 86 1.04 -4.10 2.75
CA ALA A 86 0.68 -5.42 3.26
C ALA A 86 -0.10 -5.25 4.57
N LEU A 87 -1.20 -5.98 4.69
CA LEU A 87 -1.93 -6.14 5.92
C LEU A 87 -1.46 -7.42 6.59
N CYS A 88 -0.85 -7.27 7.76
CA CYS A 88 -0.29 -8.37 8.52
C CYS A 88 -1.00 -8.47 9.88
N GLN A 89 -1.38 -9.69 10.29
CA GLN A 89 -1.95 -9.97 11.59
C GLN A 89 -1.01 -10.85 12.39
N TRP A 90 -0.54 -10.35 13.54
CA TRP A 90 0.45 -11.03 14.37
C TRP A 90 -0.15 -11.29 15.75
N ARG A 91 0.09 -12.47 16.30
CA ARG A 91 -0.32 -12.86 17.65
C ARG A 91 0.90 -12.92 18.54
N LYS A 92 0.87 -12.26 19.69
CA LYS A 92 1.94 -12.36 20.69
C LYS A 92 1.87 -13.72 21.37
N ILE A 93 3.02 -14.36 21.53
CA ILE A 93 3.20 -15.63 22.24
C ILE A 93 3.41 -15.35 23.73
#